data_AF-A0A946LFY4-F1
#
_entry.id   AF-A0A946LFY4-F1
#
_cell.length_a   1.000
_cell.length_b   1.000
_cell.length_c   1.000
_cell.angle_alpha   90.00
_cell.angle_beta   90.00
_cell.angle_gamma   90.00
#
_symmetry.space_group_name_H-M   'P 1'
#
loop_
_entity.id
_entity.type
_entity.pdbx_description
1 polymer ?
#
loop_
_entity_poly.entity_id
_entity_poly.type
_entity_poly.pdbx_seq_one_letter_code
_entity_poly.pdbx_strand_id
1 'polypeptide(L)'
;MSHTSLKSGYTELVDRLNYFPQGAPPSETLNEILKILFSEREAALVSLLPIRPFDIKKASRVWKMDLLETQKVLDELASRAILVDIQANGSTTYVLPPLKQAMATEQFKSRYIETLITKFGYS
;
A
#
# COMPACT_ATOMS: atom_id res chain seq x y z
N MET A 1 6.80 25.94 -22.76
CA MET A 1 5.37 25.60 -22.88
C MET A 1 5.31 24.13 -23.28
N SER A 2 4.60 23.20 -22.68
CA SER A 2 3.67 23.19 -21.55
C SER A 2 3.23 21.73 -21.41
N HIS A 3 3.71 20.99 -20.41
CA HIS A 3 3.10 19.74 -19.98
C HIS A 3 3.24 19.61 -18.46
N THR A 4 2.45 20.43 -17.76
CA THR A 4 2.14 20.24 -16.34
C THR A 4 1.22 19.02 -16.24
N SER A 5 1.77 17.82 -16.41
CA SER A 5 1.04 16.59 -16.12
C SER A 5 0.99 16.44 -14.61
N LEU A 6 -0.22 16.46 -14.05
CA LEU A 6 -0.48 16.09 -12.66
C LEU A 6 0.17 14.73 -12.41
N LYS A 7 1.33 14.72 -11.73
CA LYS A 7 1.99 13.47 -11.33
C LYS A 7 1.00 12.69 -10.48
N SER A 8 0.48 11.58 -10.99
CA SER A 8 -0.49 10.76 -10.27
C SER A 8 0.21 10.04 -9.11
N GLY A 9 -0.53 9.71 -8.06
CA GLY A 9 0.02 9.00 -6.90
C GLY A 9 0.69 7.67 -7.26
N TYR A 10 0.33 7.07 -8.40
CA TYR A 10 0.96 5.87 -8.95
C TYR A 10 2.41 6.10 -9.38
N THR A 11 2.72 7.23 -10.02
CA THR A 11 4.10 7.54 -10.44
C THR A 11 5.02 7.66 -9.23
N GLU A 12 4.54 8.29 -8.16
CA GLU A 12 5.32 8.48 -6.93
C GLU A 12 5.52 7.17 -6.15
N LEU A 13 4.53 6.26 -6.18
CA LEU A 13 4.66 4.92 -5.62
C LEU A 13 5.71 4.08 -6.37
N VAL A 14 5.70 4.14 -7.71
CA VAL A 14 6.66 3.43 -8.57
C VAL A 14 8.09 3.92 -8.33
N ASP A 15 8.31 5.23 -8.29
CA ASP A 15 9.64 5.82 -8.04
C ASP A 15 10.19 5.41 -6.67
N ARG A 16 9.31 5.25 -5.68
CA ARG A 16 9.68 4.85 -4.33
C ARG A 16 10.00 3.35 -4.20
N LEU A 17 9.27 2.50 -4.91
CA LEU A 17 9.56 1.06 -4.98
C LEU A 17 10.90 0.78 -5.67
N ASN A 18 11.32 1.66 -6.59
CA ASN A 18 12.59 1.57 -7.31
C ASN A 18 13.82 2.02 -6.50
N TYR A 19 13.66 2.50 -5.26
CA TYR A 19 14.78 2.91 -4.41
C TYR A 19 15.56 1.73 -3.78
N PHE A 20 15.08 0.49 -3.93
CA PHE A 20 15.85 -0.71 -3.59
C PHE A 20 16.73 -1.14 -4.77
N PRO A 21 18.01 -1.51 -4.57
CA PRO A 21 18.97 -1.85 -5.65
C PRO A 21 18.61 -3.10 -6.46
N GLN A 22 17.48 -3.75 -6.16
CA GLN A 22 16.85 -4.80 -6.97
C GLN A 22 15.51 -4.29 -7.53
N GLY A 23 15.57 -3.19 -8.27
CA GLY A 23 14.43 -2.59 -8.96
C GLY A 23 13.83 -3.56 -9.99
N ALA A 24 12.51 -3.69 -9.99
CA ALA A 24 11.84 -4.21 -11.18
C ALA A 24 11.69 -2.99 -12.11
N PRO A 25 12.15 -3.02 -13.36
CA PRO A 25 12.03 -1.88 -14.26
C PRO A 25 10.56 -1.44 -14.31
N PRO A 26 10.27 -0.12 -14.42
CA PRO A 26 8.89 0.35 -14.56
C PRO A 26 8.27 -0.34 -15.78
N SER A 27 7.34 -1.24 -15.52
CA SER A 27 6.61 -1.95 -16.56
C SER A 27 5.15 -1.55 -16.47
N GLU A 28 4.53 -1.38 -17.63
CA GLU A 28 3.09 -1.14 -17.74
C GLU A 28 2.30 -2.24 -17.01
N THR A 29 2.82 -3.48 -17.02
CA THR A 29 2.32 -4.62 -16.24
C THR A 29 2.34 -4.38 -14.73
N LEU A 30 3.37 -3.76 -14.15
CA LEU A 30 3.41 -3.44 -12.72
C LEU A 30 2.33 -2.42 -12.35
N ASN A 31 2.10 -1.43 -13.21
CA ASN A 31 1.02 -0.46 -13.01
C ASN A 31 -0.36 -1.12 -13.04
N GLU A 32 -0.60 -2.03 -14.00
CA GLU A 32 -1.88 -2.76 -14.05
C GLU A 32 -2.08 -3.66 -12.83
N ILE A 33 -1.02 -4.32 -12.35
CA ILE A 33 -1.07 -5.08 -11.09
C ILE A 33 -1.41 -4.16 -9.92
N LEU A 34 -0.76 -2.99 -9.80
CA LEU A 34 -1.05 -2.04 -8.72
C LEU A 34 -2.49 -1.51 -8.76
N LYS A 35 -3.07 -1.28 -9.95
CA LYS A 35 -4.48 -0.87 -10.11
C LYS A 35 -5.48 -1.95 -9.68
N ILE A 36 -5.10 -3.22 -9.75
CA ILE A 36 -5.91 -4.34 -9.25
C ILE A 36 -5.87 -4.38 -7.72
N LEU A 37 -4.70 -4.11 -7.12
CA LEU A 37 -4.48 -4.21 -5.68
C LEU A 37 -5.00 -2.99 -4.90
N PHE A 38 -4.85 -1.80 -5.48
CA PHE A 38 -5.10 -0.51 -4.84
C PHE A 38 -6.08 0.33 -5.65
N SER A 39 -7.00 0.99 -4.96
CA SER A 39 -7.64 2.18 -5.53
C SER A 39 -6.63 3.31 -5.66
N GLU A 40 -6.94 4.30 -6.49
CA GLU A 40 -6.09 5.48 -6.69
C GLU A 40 -5.84 6.25 -5.38
N ARG A 41 -6.85 6.35 -4.53
CA ARG A 41 -6.75 6.97 -3.21
C ARG A 41 -5.79 6.19 -2.30
N GLU A 42 -5.88 4.86 -2.27
CA GLU A 42 -5.02 4.04 -1.43
C GLU A 42 -3.58 4.07 -1.91
N ALA A 43 -3.34 4.01 -3.21
CA ALA A 43 -2.02 4.14 -3.79
C ALA A 43 -1.36 5.48 -3.41
N ALA A 44 -2.12 6.58 -3.44
CA ALA A 44 -1.63 7.90 -3.03
C ALA A 44 -1.35 7.99 -1.52
N LEU A 45 -2.12 7.32 -0.67
CA LEU A 45 -1.87 7.30 0.78
C LEU A 45 -0.64 6.45 1.13
N VAL A 46 -0.54 5.26 0.54
CA VAL A 46 0.55 4.30 0.78
C VAL A 46 1.88 4.82 0.22
N SER A 47 1.87 5.55 -0.90
CA SER A 47 3.09 6.15 -1.49
C SER A 47 3.78 7.13 -0.54
N LEU A 48 3.05 7.73 0.41
CA LEU A 48 3.59 8.68 1.39
C LEU A 48 4.05 8.01 2.69
N LEU A 49 3.50 6.85 3.06
CA LEU A 49 3.74 6.19 4.35
C LEU A 49 5.16 5.61 4.49
N PRO A 50 5.87 5.70 5.61
CA PRO A 50 7.21 5.13 5.75
C PRO A 50 7.33 3.64 5.34
N ILE A 51 8.44 3.26 4.69
CA ILE A 51 8.73 1.86 4.33
C ILE A 51 9.05 1.04 5.60
N ARG A 52 9.66 1.68 6.60
CA ARG A 52 9.95 1.08 7.91
C ARG A 52 8.70 1.11 8.79
N PRO A 53 8.59 0.23 9.80
CA PRO A 53 7.49 0.26 10.76
C PRO A 53 7.27 1.67 11.34
N PHE A 54 6.02 2.12 11.41
CA PHE A 54 5.64 3.47 11.82
C PHE A 54 4.40 3.45 12.71
N ASP A 55 4.24 4.49 13.55
CA ASP A 55 3.08 4.65 14.41
C ASP A 55 2.01 5.54 13.75
N ILE A 56 0.82 5.56 14.36
CA ILE A 56 -0.30 6.41 13.91
C ILE A 56 0.07 7.89 13.85
N LYS A 57 0.92 8.38 14.77
CA LYS A 57 1.33 9.79 14.82
C LYS A 57 2.15 10.16 13.61
N LYS A 58 3.01 9.25 13.14
CA LYS A 58 3.80 9.42 11.93
C LYS A 58 2.91 9.45 10.69
N ALA A 59 1.96 8.54 10.58
CA ALA A 59 0.99 8.52 9.47
C ALA A 59 0.14 9.80 9.44
N SER A 60 -0.42 10.21 10.57
CA SER A 60 -1.21 11.43 10.73
C SER A 60 -0.43 12.68 10.30
N ARG A 61 0.85 12.79 10.69
CA ARG A 61 1.71 13.92 10.27
C ARG A 61 1.94 13.95 8.77
N VAL A 62 2.13 12.79 8.14
CA VAL A 62 2.38 12.67 6.70
C VAL A 62 1.12 12.99 5.90
N TRP A 63 -0.03 12.48 6.33
CA TRP A 63 -1.31 12.69 5.66
C TRP A 63 -1.99 14.01 6.04
N LYS A 64 -1.48 14.70 7.07
CA LYS A 64 -2.08 15.93 7.64
C LYS A 64 -3.54 15.72 8.06
N MET A 65 -3.82 14.55 8.62
CA MET A 65 -5.13 14.12 9.12
C MET A 65 -5.13 14.04 10.64
N ASP A 66 -6.30 14.12 11.27
CA ASP A 66 -6.40 13.87 12.71
C ASP A 66 -6.16 12.38 13.03
N LEU A 67 -5.87 12.07 14.31
CA LEU A 67 -5.51 10.71 14.71
C LEU A 67 -6.66 9.71 14.52
N LEU A 68 -7.92 10.12 14.71
CA LEU A 68 -9.06 9.22 14.61
C LEU A 68 -9.39 8.91 13.14
N GLU A 69 -9.30 9.92 12.26
CA GLU A 69 -9.39 9.69 10.81
C GLU A 69 -8.22 8.83 10.32
N THR A 70 -7.00 9.12 10.76
CA THR A 70 -5.80 8.33 10.43
C THR A 70 -5.96 6.88 10.85
N GLN A 71 -6.46 6.62 12.07
CA GLN A 71 -6.70 5.27 12.58
C GLN A 71 -7.64 4.50 11.66
N LYS A 72 -8.78 5.11 11.29
CA LYS A 72 -9.77 4.48 10.40
C LYS A 72 -9.17 4.09 9.05
N VAL A 73 -8.37 4.99 8.46
CA VAL A 73 -7.70 4.72 7.18
C VAL A 73 -6.67 3.60 7.33
N LEU A 74 -5.87 3.60 8.39
CA LEU A 74 -4.90 2.53 8.65
C LEU A 74 -5.58 1.18 8.87
N ASP A 75 -6.71 1.16 9.59
CA ASP A 75 -7.49 -0.05 9.84
C ASP A 75 -8.15 -0.57 8.55
N GLU A 76 -8.64 0.32 7.68
CA GLU A 76 -9.16 -0.06 6.38
C GLU A 76 -8.06 -0.70 5.51
N LEU A 77 -6.88 -0.08 5.43
CA LEU A 77 -5.73 -0.63 4.72
C LEU A 77 -5.29 -1.99 5.31
N ALA A 78 -5.25 -2.12 6.63
CA ALA A 78 -4.93 -3.38 7.30
C ALA A 78 -5.97 -4.47 7.01
N SER A 79 -7.27 -4.14 7.04
CA SER A 79 -8.36 -5.07 6.74
C SER A 79 -8.29 -5.67 5.33
N ARG A 80 -7.64 -4.96 4.39
CA ARG A 80 -7.42 -5.37 3.01
C ARG A 80 -6.07 -6.05 2.79
N ALA A 81 -5.34 -6.35 3.86
CA ALA A 81 -3.97 -6.88 3.84
C ALA A 81 -2.97 -5.98 3.09
N ILE A 82 -3.25 -4.69 2.97
CA ILE A 82 -2.32 -3.70 2.40
C ILE A 82 -1.25 -3.35 3.41
N LEU A 83 -1.63 -3.17 4.68
CA LEU A 83 -0.71 -2.97 5.80
C LEU A 83 -0.80 -4.15 6.76
N VAL A 84 0.29 -4.37 7.49
CA VAL A 84 0.29 -5.26 8.66
C VAL A 84 0.35 -4.38 9.90
N ASP A 85 -0.61 -4.54 10.80
CA ASP A 85 -0.59 -3.97 12.14
C ASP A 85 0.07 -4.96 13.11
N ILE A 86 0.99 -4.44 13.92
CA ILE A 86 1.73 -5.20 14.92
C ILE A 86 1.44 -4.55 16.26
N GLN A 87 0.74 -5.29 17.12
CA GLN A 87 0.49 -4.88 18.50
C GLN A 87 1.61 -5.42 19.37
N ALA A 88 2.42 -4.50 19.91
CA ALA A 88 3.49 -4.84 20.85
C ALA A 88 3.50 -3.82 21.99
N ASN A 89 3.57 -4.31 23.24
CA ASN A 89 3.71 -3.49 24.45
C ASN A 89 2.67 -2.36 24.58
N GLY A 90 1.41 -2.62 24.19
CA GLY A 90 0.33 -1.62 24.25
C GLY A 90 0.41 -0.53 23.18
N SER A 91 1.26 -0.69 22.17
CA SER A 91 1.39 0.21 21.02
C SER A 91 1.15 -0.53 19.72
N THR A 92 0.43 0.11 18.79
CA THR A 92 0.20 -0.41 17.44
C THR A 92 1.18 0.24 16.47
N THR A 93 1.95 -0.59 15.77
CA THR A 93 2.85 -0.17 14.70
C THR A 93 2.39 -0.77 13.39
N TYR A 94 2.48 -0.02 12.31
CA TYR A 94 2.08 -0.43 10.97
C TYR A 94 3.31 -0.58 10.09
N VAL A 95 3.29 -1.58 9.22
CA VAL A 95 4.35 -1.77 8.22
C VAL A 95 3.74 -2.19 6.89
N LEU A 96 4.30 -1.65 5.80
CA LEU A 96 4.00 -2.14 4.46
C LEU A 96 4.69 -3.50 4.28
N PRO A 97 3.95 -4.60 4.09
CA PRO A 97 4.57 -5.88 3.82
C PRO A 97 5.38 -5.79 2.52
N PRO A 98 6.51 -6.49 2.40
CA PRO A 98 7.30 -6.48 1.19
C PRO A 98 6.45 -7.05 0.04
N LEU A 99 5.88 -6.16 -0.80
CA LEU A 99 4.90 -6.50 -1.83
C LEU A 99 5.40 -7.64 -2.74
N LYS A 100 6.69 -7.64 -3.08
CA LYS A 100 7.31 -8.70 -3.88
C LYS A 100 7.32 -10.07 -3.19
N GLN A 101 7.57 -10.12 -1.87
CA GLN A 101 7.61 -11.37 -1.11
C GLN A 101 6.20 -11.85 -0.78
N ALA A 102 5.30 -10.93 -0.42
CA ALA A 102 3.89 -11.23 -0.24
C ALA A 102 3.30 -11.83 -1.53
N MET A 103 3.60 -11.28 -2.70
CA MET A 103 3.15 -11.86 -3.98
C MET A 103 3.85 -13.17 -4.37
N ALA A 104 5.04 -13.45 -3.82
CA ALA A 104 5.82 -14.65 -4.08
C ALA A 104 5.44 -15.85 -3.18
N THR A 105 4.70 -15.63 -2.08
CA THR A 105 4.23 -16.71 -1.22
C THR A 105 2.97 -17.37 -1.79
N GLU A 106 3.03 -18.69 -2.03
CA GLU A 106 1.88 -19.53 -2.44
C GLU A 106 0.64 -19.34 -1.55
N GLN A 107 0.86 -19.11 -0.24
CA GLN A 107 -0.20 -18.87 0.74
C GLN A 107 -0.91 -17.51 0.55
N PHE A 108 -0.22 -16.49 0.05
CA PHE A 108 -0.82 -15.20 -0.28
C PHE A 108 -1.54 -15.29 -1.61
N LYS A 109 -0.97 -15.96 -2.63
CA LYS A 109 -1.69 -16.26 -3.87
C LYS A 109 -3.01 -16.98 -3.62
N SER A 110 -3.04 -17.97 -2.74
CA SER A 110 -4.29 -18.68 -2.43
C SER A 110 -5.28 -17.80 -1.67
N ARG A 111 -4.90 -17.25 -0.52
CA ARG A 111 -5.87 -16.59 0.38
C ARG A 111 -6.27 -15.19 -0.08
N TYR A 112 -5.36 -14.44 -0.70
CA TYR A 112 -5.64 -13.11 -1.24
C TYR A 112 -6.47 -13.21 -2.53
N ILE A 113 -6.15 -14.13 -3.44
CA ILE A 113 -6.96 -14.34 -4.65
C ILE A 113 -8.33 -14.90 -4.29
N GLU A 114 -8.45 -15.85 -3.35
CA GLU A 114 -9.76 -16.29 -2.85
C GLU A 114 -10.57 -15.14 -2.23
N THR A 115 -9.92 -14.31 -1.42
CA THR A 115 -10.58 -13.13 -0.82
C THR A 115 -11.00 -12.13 -1.89
N LEU A 116 -10.17 -11.88 -2.91
CA LEU A 116 -10.51 -11.00 -4.04
C LEU A 116 -11.63 -11.59 -4.91
N ILE A 117 -11.58 -12.88 -5.24
CA ILE A 117 -12.62 -13.59 -5.99
C ILE A 117 -13.95 -13.51 -5.25
N THR A 118 -13.93 -13.76 -3.94
CA THR A 118 -15.13 -13.71 -3.08
C THR A 118 -15.66 -12.29 -2.93
N LYS A 119 -14.77 -11.30 -2.83
CA LYS A 119 -15.14 -9.89 -2.63
C LYS A 119 -15.58 -9.19 -3.91
N PHE A 120 -15.12 -9.62 -5.08
CA PHE A 120 -15.45 -9.04 -6.39
C PHE A 120 -16.40 -9.90 -7.23
N GLY A 121 -16.93 -11.02 -6.70
CA GLY A 121 -18.11 -11.69 -7.24
C GLY A 121 -17.90 -12.43 -8.57
N TYR A 122 -16.69 -12.93 -8.82
CA TYR A 122 -16.47 -13.87 -9.92
C TYR A 122 -16.66 -15.30 -9.40
N SER A 123 -17.90 -15.80 -9.43
CA SER A 123 -18.22 -17.22 -9.22
C SER A 123 -17.90 -18.05 -10.45
#